data_AF-A0A2V6KPV5-F1
#
_entry.id   AF-A0A2V6KPV5-F1
#
_cell.length_a   1.000
_cell.length_b   1.000
_cell.length_c   1.000
_cell.angle_alpha   90.00
_cell.angle_beta   90.00
_cell.angle_gamma   90.00
#
_symmetry.space_group_name_H-M   'P 1'
#
loop_
_entity.id
_entity.type
_entity.pdbx_description
1 polymer ?
#
loop_
_entity_poly.entity_id
_entity_poly.type
_entity_poly.pdbx_seq_one_letter_code
_entity_poly.pdbx_strand_id
1 'polypeptide(L)'
;MHLREPRCYIASFNRPNLTYRIVPKSAPYEQLLAFIRSRPNDSGIVYCASRKSTDSLARNLNEDGISAKPYHAGLTTGERTKHQESFLRDDVRVITATIAFGMGINKPNVRFVVHYDLPKNLESYYQETGRAGRDGLPGECVLLFSASDVAKQLHFIDEKSEKEARIARAQLQQMVHYAETRECRRATLLEYFGETFSQVPCDGCDNCLQPRETFDGTVHAQKFLSCVYRIHARQGFGFGLNHVVDILRGADTETIRQRRHYDLSTYGIGRDLKRDAWQAIGRELSRLGFIECAPGRFATLTLTPAGREVLRSRTPITLTKQIDIAAQKEKPRAGAIECDELLFEQLRALRRKLADERDVPAYVIFSDVSLREMARNYPTTAREFRRIPGVGEQKLKDFARPFLSEIKKYLATNPRRTFSDDSGSLFRQRRAHLNDSEAETLRRFQRGESVDEIARARGFVHSTIYGHLAAAIECSKLAERTRFFTPTQEKEIAAAFRQVSDGKLVDVSALLGNKYDVGLLRIFRAFAARTRGAAVSQPPQSA
;
A
#
# COMPACT_ATOMS: atom_id res chain seq x y z
N MET A 1 -29.11 -8.40 8.83
CA MET A 1 -28.69 -8.24 10.23
C MET A 1 -29.57 -7.14 10.85
N HIS A 2 -30.27 -7.41 11.95
CA HIS A 2 -31.16 -6.43 12.61
C HIS A 2 -30.43 -5.71 13.74
N LEU A 3 -29.39 -4.94 13.40
CA LEU A 3 -28.65 -4.14 14.37
C LEU A 3 -29.51 -2.94 14.82
N ARG A 4 -29.61 -2.71 16.13
CA ARG A 4 -30.35 -1.58 16.71
C ARG A 4 -29.37 -0.46 17.03
N GLU A 5 -29.54 0.70 16.39
CA GLU A 5 -28.74 1.92 16.58
C GLU A 5 -27.22 1.69 16.73
N PRO A 6 -26.57 1.01 15.76
CA PRO A 6 -25.15 0.75 15.87
C PRO A 6 -24.35 2.04 15.73
N ARG A 7 -23.31 2.18 16.56
CA ARG A 7 -22.26 3.17 16.30
C ARG A 7 -21.40 2.68 15.14
N CYS A 8 -21.34 3.46 14.07
CA CYS A 8 -20.56 3.14 12.88
C CYS A 8 -19.20 3.84 12.92
N TYR A 9 -18.12 3.06 12.95
CA TYR A 9 -16.75 3.56 12.85
C TYR A 9 -16.14 3.05 11.55
N ILE A 10 -15.95 3.94 10.58
CA ILE A 10 -15.31 3.61 9.29
C ILE A 10 -13.93 4.26 9.30
N ALA A 11 -12.89 3.43 9.26
CA ALA A 11 -11.52 3.88 9.08
C ALA A 11 -11.21 4.09 7.59
N SER A 12 -10.18 4.87 7.30
CA SER A 12 -9.71 5.07 5.93
C SER A 12 -9.28 3.74 5.29
N PHE A 13 -9.62 3.58 4.01
CA PHE A 13 -9.21 2.48 3.14
C PHE A 13 -7.79 2.73 2.56
N ASN A 14 -7.16 3.85 2.87
CA ASN A 14 -5.85 4.18 2.35
C ASN A 14 -4.76 3.29 2.96
N ARG A 15 -4.01 2.60 2.08
CA ARG A 15 -2.83 1.79 2.43
C ARG A 15 -1.57 2.44 1.89
N PRO A 16 -1.01 3.47 2.56
CA PRO A 16 0.06 4.31 2.00
C PRO A 16 1.32 3.52 1.64
N ASN A 17 1.57 2.42 2.34
CA ASN A 17 2.72 1.55 2.11
C ASN A 17 2.61 0.63 0.88
N LEU A 18 1.45 0.57 0.22
CA LEU A 18 1.25 -0.24 -0.99
C LEU A 18 1.49 0.58 -2.25
N THR A 19 2.27 0.03 -3.17
CA THR A 19 2.48 0.56 -4.52
C THR A 19 1.61 -0.20 -5.51
N TYR A 20 0.74 0.49 -6.26
CA TYR A 20 -0.12 -0.11 -7.27
C TYR A 20 0.46 0.08 -8.68
N ARG A 21 0.62 -1.02 -9.43
CA ARG A 21 1.12 -0.99 -10.81
C ARG A 21 0.27 -1.89 -11.71
N ILE A 22 -0.06 -1.39 -12.90
CA ILE A 22 -0.77 -2.18 -13.90
C ILE A 22 0.09 -2.24 -15.16
N VAL A 23 0.45 -3.46 -15.52
CA VAL A 23 1.38 -3.74 -16.62
C VAL A 23 0.60 -4.41 -17.75
N PRO A 24 0.77 -3.98 -19.01
CA PRO A 24 0.23 -4.70 -20.15
C PRO A 24 0.77 -6.14 -20.17
N LYS A 25 -0.14 -7.10 -20.21
CA LYS A 25 0.20 -8.53 -20.19
C LYS A 25 0.75 -8.95 -21.55
N SER A 26 2.02 -9.33 -21.59
CA SER A 26 2.74 -9.79 -22.79
C SER A 26 3.86 -10.73 -22.35
N ALA A 27 3.91 -11.95 -22.89
CA ALA A 27 4.78 -13.01 -22.34
C ALA A 27 4.68 -13.09 -20.80
N PRO A 28 3.46 -13.32 -20.26
CA PRO A 28 3.15 -13.06 -18.85
C PRO A 28 4.00 -13.85 -17.86
N TYR A 29 4.44 -15.06 -18.23
CA TYR A 29 5.33 -15.85 -17.40
C TYR A 29 6.71 -15.19 -17.24
N GLU A 30 7.30 -14.71 -18.33
CA GLU A 30 8.60 -14.03 -18.31
C GLU A 30 8.53 -12.72 -17.50
N GLN A 31 7.43 -11.96 -17.65
CA GLN A 31 7.17 -10.76 -16.84
C GLN A 31 7.12 -11.10 -15.35
N LEU A 32 6.38 -12.14 -14.98
CA LEU A 32 6.27 -12.61 -13.59
C LEU A 32 7.64 -13.06 -13.05
N LEU A 33 8.37 -13.86 -13.83
CA LEU A 33 9.67 -14.40 -13.46
C LEU A 33 10.69 -13.29 -13.22
N ALA A 34 10.78 -12.32 -14.14
CA ALA A 34 11.65 -11.15 -13.98
C ALA A 34 11.27 -10.31 -12.74
N PHE A 35 9.98 -10.09 -12.52
CA PHE A 35 9.48 -9.39 -11.34
C PHE A 35 9.88 -10.09 -10.04
N ILE A 36 9.72 -11.40 -9.95
CA ILE A 36 10.06 -12.17 -8.75
C ILE A 36 11.58 -12.30 -8.55
N ARG A 37 12.37 -12.42 -9.63
CA ARG A 37 13.85 -12.51 -9.56
C ARG A 37 14.50 -11.23 -9.05
N SER A 38 13.93 -10.07 -9.38
CA SER A 38 14.39 -8.77 -8.83
C SER A 38 14.14 -8.61 -7.32
N ARG A 39 13.48 -9.58 -6.66
CA ARG A 39 13.15 -9.57 -5.23
C ARG A 39 13.45 -10.91 -4.56
N PRO A 40 14.72 -11.34 -4.51
CA PRO A 40 15.10 -12.71 -4.12
C PRO A 40 14.62 -13.09 -2.70
N ASN A 41 14.58 -12.13 -1.78
CA ASN A 41 14.30 -12.37 -0.37
C ASN A 41 12.84 -12.07 0.04
N ASP A 42 11.97 -11.74 -0.92
CA ASP A 42 10.61 -11.29 -0.66
C ASP A 42 9.59 -12.41 -0.85
N SER A 43 8.70 -12.57 0.12
CA SER A 43 7.57 -13.51 0.03
C SER A 43 6.36 -12.83 -0.63
N GLY A 44 5.62 -13.57 -1.46
CA GLY A 44 4.52 -13.01 -2.23
C GLY A 44 3.45 -13.98 -2.68
N ILE A 45 2.35 -13.41 -3.18
CA ILE A 45 1.16 -14.15 -3.63
C ILE A 45 0.92 -13.85 -5.11
N VAL A 46 0.62 -14.86 -5.91
CA VAL A 46 0.27 -14.73 -7.33
C VAL A 46 -1.14 -15.24 -7.57
N TYR A 47 -2.10 -14.34 -7.77
CA TYR A 47 -3.49 -14.68 -8.04
C TYR A 47 -3.74 -15.03 -9.51
N CYS A 48 -4.38 -16.18 -9.72
CA CYS A 48 -4.69 -16.74 -11.03
C CYS A 48 -6.19 -17.07 -11.12
N ALA A 49 -6.75 -17.05 -12.32
CA ALA A 49 -8.17 -17.30 -12.55
C ALA A 49 -8.58 -18.78 -12.44
N SER A 50 -7.64 -19.72 -12.64
CA SER A 50 -7.95 -21.16 -12.69
C SER A 50 -6.96 -22.01 -11.89
N ARG A 51 -7.44 -23.19 -11.45
CA ARG A 51 -6.64 -24.22 -10.74
C ARG A 51 -5.46 -24.71 -11.60
N LYS A 52 -5.72 -24.98 -12.88
CA LYS A 52 -4.69 -25.38 -13.84
C LYS A 52 -3.58 -24.34 -13.95
N SER A 53 -3.93 -23.05 -13.96
CA SER A 53 -2.94 -21.96 -14.01
C SER A 53 -2.11 -21.91 -12.73
N THR A 54 -2.74 -22.06 -11.54
CA THR A 54 -2.00 -22.10 -10.28
C THR A 54 -0.99 -23.25 -10.24
N ASP A 55 -1.39 -24.46 -10.64
CA ASP A 55 -0.50 -25.62 -10.63
C ASP A 55 0.66 -25.48 -11.62
N SER A 56 0.35 -25.00 -12.82
CA SER A 56 1.35 -24.84 -13.89
C SER A 56 2.36 -23.75 -13.53
N LEU A 57 1.90 -22.61 -13.00
CA LEU A 57 2.80 -21.53 -12.59
C LEU A 57 3.67 -21.94 -11.40
N ALA A 58 3.13 -22.64 -10.41
CA ALA A 58 3.96 -23.17 -9.33
C ALA A 58 5.04 -24.11 -9.87
N ARG A 59 4.70 -25.03 -10.78
CA ARG A 59 5.68 -25.95 -11.37
C ARG A 59 6.80 -25.19 -12.09
N ASN A 60 6.44 -24.30 -13.02
CA ASN A 60 7.42 -23.56 -13.81
C ASN A 60 8.33 -22.70 -12.92
N LEU A 61 7.76 -22.02 -11.90
CA LEU A 61 8.56 -21.26 -10.94
C LEU A 61 9.58 -22.14 -10.20
N ASN A 62 9.20 -23.35 -9.79
CA ASN A 62 10.14 -24.28 -9.14
C ASN A 62 11.23 -24.76 -10.11
N GLU A 63 10.90 -25.04 -11.37
CA GLU A 63 11.89 -25.39 -12.41
C GLU A 63 12.90 -24.24 -12.63
N ASP A 64 12.46 -22.99 -12.48
CA ASP A 64 13.29 -21.78 -12.53
C ASP A 64 13.99 -21.42 -11.21
N GLY A 65 13.96 -22.31 -10.20
CA GLY A 65 14.64 -22.15 -8.92
C GLY A 65 13.90 -21.30 -7.88
N ILE A 66 12.61 -21.01 -8.10
CA ILE A 66 11.77 -20.23 -7.19
C ILE A 66 10.87 -21.16 -6.38
N SER A 67 11.09 -21.21 -5.06
CA SER A 67 10.24 -21.96 -4.13
C SER A 67 8.78 -21.46 -4.18
N ALA A 68 7.92 -22.24 -4.85
CA ALA A 68 6.52 -21.90 -5.07
C ALA A 68 5.57 -23.08 -4.80
N LYS A 69 4.38 -22.83 -4.26
CA LYS A 69 3.33 -23.86 -4.12
C LYS A 69 1.96 -23.35 -4.58
N PRO A 70 1.12 -24.23 -5.18
CA PRO A 70 -0.23 -23.88 -5.57
C PRO A 70 -1.17 -23.81 -4.37
N TYR A 71 -2.24 -23.01 -4.46
CA TYR A 71 -3.33 -23.04 -3.49
C TYR A 71 -4.69 -22.80 -4.16
N HIS A 72 -5.54 -23.82 -4.16
CA HIS A 72 -6.89 -23.73 -4.69
C HIS A 72 -7.81 -24.78 -4.07
N ALA A 73 -9.12 -24.64 -4.28
CA ALA A 73 -10.15 -25.54 -3.75
C ALA A 73 -10.15 -26.97 -4.36
N GLY A 74 -9.18 -27.29 -5.22
CA GLY A 74 -9.01 -28.65 -5.76
C GLY A 74 -7.99 -29.48 -4.98
N LEU A 75 -7.18 -28.85 -4.12
CA LEU A 75 -6.26 -29.53 -3.24
C LEU A 75 -7.02 -30.13 -2.04
N THR A 76 -6.49 -31.22 -1.49
CA THR A 76 -7.01 -31.77 -0.24
C THR A 76 -6.81 -30.78 0.91
N THR A 77 -7.62 -30.92 1.97
CA THR A 77 -7.47 -30.08 3.17
C THR A 77 -6.07 -30.18 3.77
N GLY A 78 -5.48 -31.39 3.81
CA GLY A 78 -4.13 -31.60 4.31
C GLY A 78 -3.07 -30.88 3.49
N GLU A 79 -3.14 -30.93 2.16
CA GLU A 79 -2.23 -30.18 1.28
C GLU A 79 -2.37 -28.67 1.43
N ARG A 80 -3.62 -28.16 1.53
CA ARG A 80 -3.87 -26.73 1.76
C ARG A 80 -3.24 -26.25 3.07
N THR A 81 -3.44 -27.00 4.15
CA THR A 81 -2.84 -26.68 5.46
C THR A 81 -1.32 -26.68 5.36
N LYS A 82 -0.73 -27.74 4.79
CA LYS A 82 0.72 -27.85 4.61
C LYS A 82 1.29 -26.69 3.81
N HIS A 83 0.70 -26.33 2.67
CA HIS A 83 1.18 -25.22 1.84
C HIS A 83 1.02 -23.87 2.53
N GLN A 84 -0.07 -23.67 3.27
CA GLN A 84 -0.29 -22.47 4.06
C GLN A 84 0.74 -22.33 5.19
N GLU A 85 1.01 -23.40 5.93
CA GLU A 85 2.01 -23.42 7.00
C GLU A 85 3.41 -23.16 6.47
N SER A 86 3.83 -23.82 5.39
CA SER A 86 5.12 -23.58 4.75
C SER A 86 5.27 -22.13 4.27
N PHE A 87 4.20 -21.49 3.79
CA PHE A 87 4.22 -20.07 3.43
C PHE A 87 4.32 -19.15 4.66
N LEU A 88 3.59 -19.48 5.74
CA LEU A 88 3.67 -18.73 7.00
C LEU A 88 5.07 -18.77 7.61
N ARG A 89 5.73 -19.94 7.55
CA ARG A 89 7.09 -20.21 8.06
C ARG A 89 8.23 -19.70 7.15
N ASP A 90 7.92 -19.09 6.00
CA ASP A 90 8.92 -18.64 5.01
C ASP A 90 9.74 -19.79 4.38
N ASP A 91 9.24 -21.03 4.40
CA ASP A 91 9.81 -22.17 3.66
C ASP A 91 9.44 -22.12 2.17
N VAL A 92 8.24 -21.63 1.90
CA VAL A 92 7.75 -21.33 0.54
C VAL A 92 7.71 -19.82 0.37
N ARG A 93 8.39 -19.33 -0.67
CA ARG A 93 8.48 -17.90 -0.95
C ARG A 93 7.24 -17.39 -1.67
N VAL A 94 6.69 -18.17 -2.60
CA VAL A 94 5.59 -17.74 -3.47
C VAL A 94 4.41 -18.70 -3.38
N ILE A 95 3.22 -18.17 -3.15
CA ILE A 95 1.98 -18.95 -3.32
C ILE A 95 1.27 -18.52 -4.58
N THR A 96 1.05 -19.45 -5.51
CA THR A 96 0.21 -19.25 -6.69
C THR A 96 -1.21 -19.71 -6.37
N ALA A 97 -2.16 -18.78 -6.30
CA ALA A 97 -3.45 -19.01 -5.68
C ALA A 97 -4.63 -18.63 -6.57
N THR A 98 -5.76 -19.30 -6.35
CA THR A 98 -7.08 -18.76 -6.74
C THR A 98 -7.65 -17.92 -5.60
N ILE A 99 -8.82 -17.30 -5.81
CA ILE A 99 -9.54 -16.51 -4.79
C ILE A 99 -9.78 -17.31 -3.48
N ALA A 100 -9.73 -18.65 -3.54
CA ALA A 100 -9.79 -19.51 -2.36
C ALA A 100 -8.70 -19.22 -1.30
N PHE A 101 -7.56 -18.65 -1.70
CA PHE A 101 -6.49 -18.21 -0.78
C PHE A 101 -6.83 -16.81 -0.23
N GLY A 102 -7.87 -16.76 0.60
CA GLY A 102 -8.53 -15.51 0.99
C GLY A 102 -8.82 -15.38 2.49
N MET A 103 -9.57 -16.32 3.04
CA MET A 103 -10.02 -16.24 4.43
C MET A 103 -8.99 -16.91 5.35
N GLY A 104 -8.49 -16.19 6.36
CA GLY A 104 -7.71 -16.76 7.46
C GLY A 104 -6.17 -16.69 7.36
N ILE A 105 -5.59 -16.16 6.29
CA ILE A 105 -4.13 -15.99 6.20
C ILE A 105 -3.73 -14.65 6.81
N ASN A 106 -2.86 -14.71 7.82
CA ASN A 106 -2.32 -13.54 8.50
C ASN A 106 -0.78 -13.55 8.54
N LYS A 107 -0.16 -13.57 7.36
CA LYS A 107 1.28 -13.33 7.21
C LYS A 107 1.52 -11.81 7.12
N PRO A 108 2.20 -11.17 8.08
CA PRO A 108 2.35 -9.72 8.08
C PRO A 108 3.32 -9.22 6.99
N ASN A 109 4.30 -10.06 6.63
CA ASN A 109 5.44 -9.71 5.81
C ASN A 109 5.32 -10.12 4.33
N VAL A 110 4.11 -10.10 3.76
CA VAL A 110 3.92 -10.30 2.31
C VAL A 110 4.37 -9.02 1.59
N ARG A 111 5.39 -9.13 0.73
CA ARG A 111 6.03 -8.00 0.06
C ARG A 111 5.45 -7.69 -1.31
N PHE A 112 4.89 -8.70 -1.99
CA PHE A 112 4.19 -8.45 -3.24
C PHE A 112 2.95 -9.31 -3.41
N VAL A 113 1.98 -8.75 -4.15
CA VAL A 113 0.80 -9.46 -4.66
C VAL A 113 0.76 -9.21 -6.16
N VAL A 114 0.78 -10.28 -6.95
CA VAL A 114 0.63 -10.22 -8.41
C VAL A 114 -0.69 -10.81 -8.80
N HIS A 115 -1.52 -10.04 -9.50
CA HIS A 115 -2.67 -10.54 -10.22
C HIS A 115 -2.22 -10.93 -11.62
N TYR A 116 -1.99 -12.22 -11.81
CA TYR A 116 -1.62 -12.79 -13.10
C TYR A 116 -2.78 -12.73 -14.09
N ASP A 117 -4.01 -12.85 -13.58
CA ASP A 117 -5.25 -12.70 -14.34
C ASP A 117 -6.14 -11.61 -13.74
N LEU A 118 -7.00 -11.00 -14.56
CA LEU A 118 -7.91 -9.92 -14.17
C LEU A 118 -8.89 -10.36 -13.06
N PRO A 119 -8.92 -9.66 -11.91
CA PRO A 119 -9.95 -9.83 -10.88
C PRO A 119 -11.36 -9.58 -11.41
N LYS A 120 -12.35 -10.15 -10.72
CA LYS A 120 -13.76 -10.01 -11.10
C LYS A 120 -14.32 -8.61 -10.83
N ASN A 121 -13.83 -7.95 -9.77
CA ASN A 121 -14.29 -6.66 -9.30
C ASN A 121 -13.24 -5.99 -8.41
N LEU A 122 -13.47 -4.70 -8.11
CA LEU A 122 -12.55 -3.89 -7.31
C LEU A 122 -12.50 -4.30 -5.84
N GLU A 123 -13.59 -4.83 -5.28
CA GLU A 123 -13.60 -5.30 -3.89
C GLU A 123 -12.67 -6.49 -3.70
N SER A 124 -12.74 -7.47 -4.61
CA SER A 124 -11.84 -8.63 -4.59
C SER A 124 -10.40 -8.18 -4.75
N TYR A 125 -10.14 -7.32 -5.75
CA TYR A 125 -8.81 -6.75 -5.98
C TYR A 125 -8.26 -6.06 -4.72
N TYR A 126 -9.03 -5.15 -4.11
CA TYR A 126 -8.62 -4.43 -2.90
C TYR A 126 -8.34 -5.37 -1.72
N GLN A 127 -9.20 -6.34 -1.47
CA GLN A 127 -9.00 -7.32 -0.39
C GLN A 127 -7.76 -8.20 -0.62
N GLU A 128 -7.51 -8.60 -1.87
CA GLU A 128 -6.38 -9.42 -2.27
C GLU A 128 -5.06 -8.63 -2.18
N THR A 129 -5.00 -7.42 -2.73
CA THR A 129 -3.83 -6.53 -2.60
C THR A 129 -3.58 -6.12 -1.16
N GLY A 130 -4.63 -5.98 -0.35
CA GLY A 130 -4.54 -5.62 1.08
C GLY A 130 -3.80 -6.65 1.95
N ARG A 131 -3.47 -7.83 1.42
CA ARG A 131 -2.61 -8.83 2.06
C ARG A 131 -1.15 -8.43 2.09
N ALA A 132 -0.71 -7.62 1.13
CA ALA A 132 0.65 -7.08 1.15
C ALA A 132 0.82 -6.08 2.30
N GLY A 133 2.05 -6.00 2.82
CA GLY A 133 2.52 -4.93 3.69
C GLY A 133 1.68 -4.73 4.95
N ARG A 134 1.20 -5.80 5.60
CA ARG A 134 0.39 -5.68 6.84
C ARG A 134 1.20 -5.22 8.04
N ASP A 135 2.51 -5.40 7.99
CA ASP A 135 3.49 -4.81 8.91
C ASP A 135 3.73 -3.31 8.69
N GLY A 136 3.13 -2.71 7.66
CA GLY A 136 3.29 -1.30 7.32
C GLY A 136 4.54 -0.98 6.49
N LEU A 137 5.39 -1.97 6.23
CA LEU A 137 6.53 -1.83 5.32
C LEU A 137 6.07 -1.80 3.85
N PRO A 138 6.90 -1.30 2.92
CA PRO A 138 6.54 -1.22 1.52
C PRO A 138 6.10 -2.58 0.95
N GLY A 139 4.98 -2.57 0.23
CA GLY A 139 4.47 -3.71 -0.52
C GLY A 139 4.13 -3.31 -1.95
N GLU A 140 4.25 -4.22 -2.89
CA GLU A 140 4.00 -3.95 -4.31
C GLU A 140 2.86 -4.82 -4.86
N CYS A 141 1.89 -4.17 -5.48
CA CYS A 141 0.69 -4.79 -6.04
C CYS A 141 0.71 -4.62 -7.56
N VAL A 142 0.87 -5.72 -8.29
CA VAL A 142 1.01 -5.70 -9.75
C VAL A 142 -0.16 -6.43 -10.40
N LEU A 143 -0.86 -5.79 -11.32
CA LEU A 143 -1.85 -6.45 -12.18
C LEU A 143 -1.29 -6.59 -13.61
N LEU A 144 -1.25 -7.81 -14.13
CA LEU A 144 -1.01 -8.07 -15.54
C LEU A 144 -2.35 -7.98 -16.28
N PHE A 145 -2.54 -6.93 -17.08
CA PHE A 145 -3.81 -6.64 -17.73
C PHE A 145 -3.80 -6.92 -19.23
N SER A 146 -4.82 -7.61 -19.73
CA SER A 146 -5.12 -7.73 -21.16
C SER A 146 -6.62 -7.66 -21.45
N ALA A 147 -6.97 -7.15 -22.64
CA ALA A 147 -8.35 -7.17 -23.13
C ALA A 147 -8.90 -8.60 -23.28
N SER A 148 -8.04 -9.58 -23.59
CA SER A 148 -8.43 -10.99 -23.66
C SER A 148 -8.89 -11.54 -22.31
N ASP A 149 -8.36 -11.04 -21.19
CA ASP A 149 -8.83 -11.45 -19.87
C ASP A 149 -10.23 -10.87 -19.55
N VAL A 150 -10.54 -9.68 -20.08
CA VAL A 150 -11.91 -9.10 -20.02
C VAL A 150 -12.90 -10.00 -20.75
N ALA A 151 -12.57 -10.44 -21.97
CA ALA A 151 -13.42 -11.34 -22.75
C ALA A 151 -13.68 -12.68 -22.02
N LYS A 152 -12.67 -13.25 -21.37
CA LYS A 152 -12.84 -14.45 -20.54
C LYS A 152 -13.80 -14.20 -19.37
N GLN A 153 -13.69 -13.07 -18.67
CA GLN A 153 -14.58 -12.73 -17.57
C GLN A 153 -16.02 -12.52 -18.06
N LEU A 154 -16.21 -11.85 -19.20
CA LEU A 154 -17.54 -11.68 -19.81
C LEU A 154 -18.19 -13.02 -20.13
N HIS A 155 -17.44 -13.96 -20.70
CA HIS A 155 -17.95 -15.31 -20.98
C HIS A 155 -18.48 -16.01 -19.73
N PHE A 156 -17.74 -15.97 -18.60
CA PHE A 156 -18.21 -16.52 -17.32
C PHE A 156 -19.41 -15.76 -16.73
N ILE A 157 -19.60 -14.50 -17.10
CA ILE A 157 -20.74 -13.69 -16.65
C ILE A 157 -21.99 -14.05 -17.45
N ASP A 158 -21.85 -14.38 -18.73
CA ASP A 158 -22.96 -14.74 -19.61
C ASP A 158 -23.63 -16.07 -19.22
N GLU A 159 -22.93 -16.94 -18.48
CA GLU A 159 -23.47 -18.18 -17.92
C GLU A 159 -24.34 -17.96 -16.66
N LYS A 160 -24.40 -16.73 -16.12
CA LYS A 160 -25.16 -16.40 -14.91
C LYS A 160 -26.62 -16.02 -15.24
N SER A 161 -27.46 -16.04 -14.20
CA SER A 161 -28.80 -15.46 -14.31
C SER A 161 -28.76 -13.98 -14.70
N GLU A 162 -29.77 -13.48 -15.41
CA GLU A 162 -29.75 -12.12 -16.00
C GLU A 162 -29.50 -11.00 -14.96
N LYS A 163 -30.12 -11.11 -13.78
CA LYS A 163 -29.95 -10.14 -12.68
C LYS A 163 -28.52 -10.14 -12.15
N GLU A 164 -27.93 -11.32 -11.94
CA GLU A 164 -26.55 -11.46 -11.47
C GLU A 164 -25.55 -11.04 -12.54
N ALA A 165 -25.81 -11.40 -13.80
CA ALA A 165 -25.00 -11.03 -14.93
C ALA A 165 -24.91 -9.51 -15.06
N ARG A 166 -26.04 -8.79 -14.92
CA ARG A 166 -26.06 -7.32 -14.96
C ARG A 166 -25.16 -6.70 -13.89
N ILE A 167 -25.23 -7.18 -12.65
CA ILE A 167 -24.39 -6.67 -11.55
C ILE A 167 -22.92 -6.98 -11.82
N ALA A 168 -22.61 -8.21 -12.23
CA ALA A 168 -21.25 -8.63 -12.50
C ALA A 168 -20.62 -7.87 -13.69
N ARG A 169 -21.40 -7.56 -14.74
CA ARG A 169 -20.93 -6.73 -15.86
C ARG A 169 -20.58 -5.31 -15.39
N ALA A 170 -21.42 -4.69 -14.56
CA ALA A 170 -21.16 -3.37 -14.01
C ALA A 170 -19.88 -3.35 -13.16
N GLN A 171 -19.70 -4.34 -12.29
CA GLN A 171 -18.50 -4.46 -11.46
C GLN A 171 -17.23 -4.71 -12.31
N LEU A 172 -17.33 -5.55 -13.34
CA LEU A 172 -16.23 -5.78 -14.28
C LEU A 172 -15.85 -4.50 -15.03
N GLN A 173 -16.84 -3.72 -15.48
CA GLN A 173 -16.60 -2.43 -16.13
C GLN A 173 -15.83 -1.46 -15.22
N GLN A 174 -16.14 -1.42 -13.92
CA GLN A 174 -15.39 -0.61 -12.95
C GLN A 174 -13.95 -1.11 -12.77
N MET A 175 -13.73 -2.43 -12.74
CA MET A 175 -12.38 -3.02 -12.69
C MET A 175 -11.57 -2.72 -13.96
N VAL A 176 -12.20 -2.77 -15.14
CA VAL A 176 -11.59 -2.40 -16.42
C VAL A 176 -11.25 -0.91 -16.43
N HIS A 177 -12.17 -0.05 -16.01
CA HIS A 177 -11.92 1.38 -15.87
C HIS A 177 -10.72 1.65 -14.96
N TYR A 178 -10.62 0.97 -13.82
CA TYR A 178 -9.45 1.06 -12.94
C TYR A 178 -8.16 0.57 -13.60
N ALA A 179 -8.22 -0.50 -14.39
CA ALA A 179 -7.07 -1.01 -15.13
C ALA A 179 -6.52 0.01 -16.14
N GLU A 180 -7.44 0.77 -16.73
CA GLU A 180 -7.23 1.61 -17.90
C GLU A 180 -7.14 3.12 -17.60
N THR A 181 -7.51 3.54 -16.39
CA THR A 181 -7.49 4.95 -15.99
C THR A 181 -6.06 5.52 -15.98
N ARG A 182 -5.99 6.82 -16.22
CA ARG A 182 -4.78 7.64 -16.16
C ARG A 182 -4.67 8.39 -14.83
N GLU A 183 -5.75 8.42 -14.07
CA GLU A 183 -5.81 9.08 -12.78
C GLU A 183 -4.99 8.32 -11.74
N CYS A 184 -4.74 8.97 -10.61
CA CYS A 184 -4.08 8.33 -9.49
C CYS A 184 -4.84 7.06 -9.07
N ARG A 185 -4.23 5.89 -9.22
CA ARG A 185 -4.89 4.61 -8.87
C ARG A 185 -5.39 4.57 -7.44
N ARG A 186 -4.64 5.16 -6.51
CA ARG A 186 -5.03 5.26 -5.11
C ARG A 186 -6.30 6.11 -4.96
N ALA A 187 -6.37 7.26 -5.64
CA ALA A 187 -7.55 8.11 -5.60
C ALA A 187 -8.77 7.36 -6.15
N THR A 188 -8.65 6.70 -7.31
CA THR A 188 -9.73 5.91 -7.92
C THR A 188 -10.20 4.77 -7.02
N LEU A 189 -9.29 4.06 -6.34
CA LEU A 189 -9.65 3.01 -5.38
C LEU A 189 -10.41 3.57 -4.17
N LEU A 190 -9.96 4.69 -3.61
CA LEU A 190 -10.59 5.29 -2.44
C LEU A 190 -11.97 5.87 -2.78
N GLU A 191 -12.08 6.52 -3.94
CA GLU A 191 -13.34 7.04 -4.45
C GLU A 191 -14.37 5.93 -4.65
N TYR A 192 -13.96 4.76 -5.15
CA TYR A 192 -14.83 3.58 -5.25
C TYR A 192 -15.46 3.18 -3.91
N PHE A 193 -14.73 3.31 -2.80
CA PHE A 193 -15.22 3.03 -1.45
C PHE A 193 -15.84 4.25 -0.75
N GLY A 194 -16.08 5.34 -1.48
CA GLY A 194 -16.70 6.56 -0.94
C GLY A 194 -15.76 7.44 -0.13
N GLU A 195 -14.44 7.28 -0.27
CA GLU A 195 -13.42 8.08 0.40
C GLU A 195 -12.75 9.06 -0.59
N THR A 196 -12.82 10.36 -0.30
CA THR A 196 -12.14 11.38 -1.10
C THR A 196 -10.67 11.49 -0.71
N PHE A 197 -9.77 11.40 -1.69
CA PHE A 197 -8.33 11.50 -1.48
C PHE A 197 -7.74 12.75 -2.15
N SER A 198 -7.30 13.72 -1.35
CA SER A 198 -6.80 15.02 -1.83
C SER A 198 -5.29 15.10 -2.06
N GLN A 199 -4.52 14.09 -1.64
CA GLN A 199 -3.05 14.10 -1.71
C GLN A 199 -2.54 13.49 -3.02
N VAL A 200 -2.69 14.20 -4.13
CA VAL A 200 -2.19 13.78 -5.45
C VAL A 200 -0.98 14.66 -5.83
N PRO A 201 0.13 14.09 -6.34
CA PRO A 201 0.39 12.66 -6.61
C PRO A 201 0.51 11.83 -5.33
N CYS A 202 0.14 10.55 -5.40
CA CYS A 202 0.18 9.67 -4.22
C CYS A 202 1.54 8.99 -3.95
N ASP A 203 2.53 9.21 -4.82
CA ASP A 203 3.88 8.61 -4.80
C ASP A 203 3.93 7.07 -4.63
N GLY A 204 2.80 6.38 -4.85
CA GLY A 204 2.63 4.94 -4.65
C GLY A 204 1.76 4.30 -5.72
N CYS A 205 1.72 4.86 -6.92
CA CYS A 205 1.17 4.15 -8.08
C CYS A 205 1.92 4.50 -9.35
N ASP A 206 1.97 3.58 -10.30
CA ASP A 206 2.52 3.77 -11.65
C ASP A 206 2.04 5.05 -12.35
N ASN A 207 0.75 5.41 -12.28
CA ASN A 207 0.23 6.62 -12.92
C ASN A 207 0.83 7.92 -12.31
N CYS A 208 1.17 7.91 -11.02
CA CYS A 208 1.83 9.06 -10.36
C CYS A 208 3.35 8.99 -10.49
N LEU A 209 3.94 7.79 -10.44
CA LEU A 209 5.38 7.57 -10.50
C LEU A 209 5.93 7.73 -11.92
N GLN A 210 5.12 7.35 -12.92
CA GLN A 210 5.44 7.38 -14.35
C GLN A 210 4.22 7.94 -15.10
N PRO A 211 3.92 9.23 -14.95
CA PRO A 211 2.79 9.85 -15.63
C PRO A 211 2.96 9.68 -17.14
N ARG A 212 1.96 9.05 -17.78
CA ARG A 212 2.03 8.80 -19.21
C ARG A 212 2.01 10.12 -19.97
N GLU A 213 3.04 10.37 -20.79
CA GLU A 213 3.05 11.55 -21.65
C GLU A 213 1.82 11.55 -22.57
N THR A 214 1.17 12.71 -22.70
CA THR A 214 0.11 12.93 -23.67
C THR A 214 0.68 13.51 -24.96
N PHE A 215 -0.07 13.35 -26.04
CA PHE A 215 0.09 14.16 -27.23
C PHE A 215 -1.27 14.41 -27.88
N ASP A 216 -1.35 15.45 -28.71
CA ASP A 216 -2.51 15.64 -29.56
C ASP A 216 -2.54 14.52 -30.61
N GLY A 217 -3.47 13.59 -30.43
CA GLY A 217 -3.66 12.44 -31.28
C GLY A 217 -4.85 12.58 -32.22
N THR A 218 -5.43 13.77 -32.34
CA THR A 218 -6.67 14.02 -33.09
C THR A 218 -6.58 13.48 -34.52
N VAL A 219 -5.52 13.83 -35.24
CA VAL A 219 -5.32 13.38 -36.63
C VAL A 219 -5.17 11.86 -36.69
N HIS A 220 -4.40 11.26 -35.78
CA HIS A 220 -4.20 9.82 -35.76
C HIS A 220 -5.50 9.06 -35.46
N ALA A 221 -6.28 9.56 -34.51
CA ALA A 221 -7.58 9.03 -34.19
C ALA A 221 -8.55 9.13 -35.38
N GLN A 222 -8.60 10.29 -36.05
CA GLN A 222 -9.41 10.48 -37.25
C GLN A 222 -9.02 9.51 -38.38
N LYS A 223 -7.72 9.34 -38.66
CA LYS A 223 -7.21 8.36 -39.63
C LYS A 223 -7.72 6.95 -39.29
N PHE A 224 -7.60 6.55 -38.01
CA PHE A 224 -8.00 5.22 -37.54
C PHE A 224 -9.52 5.00 -37.61
N LEU A 225 -10.31 5.91 -37.02
CA LEU A 225 -11.77 5.82 -37.00
C LEU A 225 -12.34 5.88 -38.43
N SER A 226 -11.78 6.72 -39.31
CA SER A 226 -12.15 6.76 -40.73
C SER A 226 -11.87 5.44 -41.44
N CYS A 227 -10.76 4.77 -41.12
CA CYS A 227 -10.44 3.46 -41.68
C CYS A 227 -11.47 2.41 -41.26
N VAL A 228 -11.81 2.34 -39.97
CA VAL A 228 -12.86 1.43 -39.46
C VAL A 228 -14.21 1.69 -40.15
N TYR A 229 -14.59 2.97 -40.27
CA TYR A 229 -15.81 3.38 -40.97
C TYR A 229 -15.85 2.89 -42.42
N ARG A 230 -14.77 3.12 -43.17
CA ARG A 230 -14.70 2.81 -44.61
C ARG A 230 -14.67 1.31 -44.90
N ILE A 231 -14.02 0.53 -44.04
CA ILE A 231 -14.05 -0.93 -44.12
C ILE A 231 -15.50 -1.41 -43.99
N HIS A 232 -16.20 -0.95 -42.95
CA HIS A 232 -17.59 -1.33 -42.72
C HIS A 232 -18.53 -0.84 -43.83
N ALA A 233 -18.32 0.38 -44.35
CA ALA A 233 -19.11 0.92 -45.45
C ALA A 233 -18.94 0.14 -46.76
N ARG A 234 -17.75 -0.44 -47.03
CA ARG A 234 -17.46 -1.20 -48.26
C ARG A 234 -17.86 -2.66 -48.17
N GLN A 235 -17.64 -3.31 -47.03
CA GLN A 235 -17.82 -4.77 -46.87
C GLN A 235 -19.09 -5.15 -46.11
N GLY A 236 -19.72 -4.21 -45.39
CA GLY A 236 -20.87 -4.47 -44.52
C GLY A 236 -20.52 -5.13 -43.18
N PHE A 237 -19.26 -5.50 -42.95
CA PHE A 237 -18.75 -6.07 -41.69
C PHE A 237 -17.36 -5.51 -41.34
N GLY A 238 -16.99 -5.60 -40.06
CA GLY A 238 -15.72 -5.11 -39.53
C GLY A 238 -14.57 -6.11 -39.63
N PHE A 239 -13.36 -5.65 -39.34
CA PHE A 239 -12.15 -6.49 -39.26
C PHE A 239 -11.41 -6.25 -37.94
N GLY A 240 -10.53 -7.17 -37.58
CA GLY A 240 -9.71 -7.05 -36.37
C GLY A 240 -8.64 -5.96 -36.46
N LEU A 241 -8.12 -5.57 -35.29
CA LEU A 241 -7.13 -4.51 -35.12
C LEU A 241 -5.95 -4.60 -36.10
N ASN A 242 -5.37 -5.79 -36.27
CA ASN A 242 -4.21 -5.97 -37.15
C ASN A 242 -4.51 -5.61 -38.60
N HIS A 243 -5.70 -5.97 -39.11
CA HIS A 243 -6.06 -5.66 -40.49
C HIS A 243 -6.25 -4.15 -40.71
N VAL A 244 -6.86 -3.46 -39.74
CA VAL A 244 -7.00 -1.99 -39.77
C VAL A 244 -5.62 -1.33 -39.80
N VAL A 245 -4.69 -1.81 -38.96
CA VAL A 245 -3.31 -1.31 -38.91
C VAL A 245 -2.57 -1.56 -40.24
N ASP A 246 -2.76 -2.74 -40.83
CA ASP A 246 -2.14 -3.10 -42.11
C ASP A 246 -2.65 -2.19 -43.25
N ILE A 247 -3.95 -1.86 -43.28
CA ILE A 247 -4.51 -0.89 -44.25
C ILE A 247 -3.91 0.50 -44.03
N LEU A 248 -3.91 1.01 -42.79
CA LEU A 248 -3.38 2.35 -42.49
C LEU A 248 -1.91 2.49 -42.91
N ARG A 249 -1.10 1.45 -42.71
CA ARG A 249 0.31 1.43 -43.11
C ARG A 249 0.51 1.20 -44.61
N GLY A 250 -0.53 0.78 -45.32
CA GLY A 250 -0.43 0.42 -46.73
C GLY A 250 0.36 -0.87 -46.94
N ALA A 251 0.19 -1.84 -46.03
CA ALA A 251 0.81 -3.15 -46.16
C ALA A 251 0.21 -3.91 -47.35
N ASP A 252 1.00 -4.79 -47.95
CA ASP A 252 0.57 -5.65 -49.03
C ASP A 252 0.33 -7.08 -48.50
N THR A 253 -0.88 -7.32 -48.00
CA THR A 253 -1.30 -8.65 -47.52
C THR A 253 -2.31 -9.27 -48.48
N GLU A 254 -2.35 -10.61 -48.52
CA GLU A 254 -3.28 -11.33 -49.39
C GLU A 254 -4.75 -10.91 -49.14
N THR A 255 -5.14 -10.75 -47.87
CA THR A 255 -6.48 -10.28 -47.49
C THR A 255 -6.78 -8.89 -48.04
N ILE A 256 -5.81 -7.97 -48.05
CA ILE A 256 -5.99 -6.62 -48.61
C ILE A 256 -6.22 -6.68 -50.13
N ARG A 257 -5.48 -7.54 -50.84
CA ARG A 257 -5.64 -7.72 -52.30
C ARG A 257 -7.00 -8.33 -52.64
N GLN A 258 -7.34 -9.45 -52.01
CA GLN A 258 -8.60 -10.17 -52.25
C GLN A 258 -9.82 -9.29 -52.01
N ARG A 259 -9.79 -8.46 -50.96
CA ARG A 259 -10.90 -7.59 -50.57
C ARG A 259 -10.85 -6.19 -51.19
N ARG A 260 -9.82 -5.91 -52.00
CA ARG A 260 -9.54 -4.61 -52.61
C ARG A 260 -9.52 -3.46 -51.60
N HIS A 261 -8.94 -3.69 -50.43
CA HIS A 261 -8.78 -2.64 -49.42
C HIS A 261 -7.69 -1.62 -49.77
N TYR A 262 -6.87 -1.91 -50.78
CA TYR A 262 -5.91 -0.96 -51.36
C TYR A 262 -6.58 0.24 -52.04
N ASP A 263 -7.85 0.11 -52.47
CA ASP A 263 -8.65 1.20 -53.05
C ASP A 263 -9.22 2.17 -52.00
N LEU A 264 -9.14 1.83 -50.71
CA LEU A 264 -9.66 2.70 -49.66
C LEU A 264 -8.81 3.97 -49.59
N SER A 265 -9.45 5.14 -49.45
CA SER A 265 -8.71 6.40 -49.28
C SER A 265 -7.90 6.45 -47.97
N THR A 266 -8.10 5.49 -47.06
CA THR A 266 -7.33 5.32 -45.82
C THR A 266 -6.18 4.33 -45.97
N TYR A 267 -6.00 3.74 -47.15
CA TYR A 267 -4.87 2.88 -47.43
C TYR A 267 -3.57 3.70 -47.48
N GLY A 268 -2.60 3.37 -46.64
CA GLY A 268 -1.29 4.03 -46.62
C GLY A 268 -1.24 5.44 -46.04
N ILE A 269 -2.35 6.00 -45.53
CA ILE A 269 -2.36 7.36 -44.93
C ILE A 269 -1.64 7.44 -43.58
N GLY A 270 -1.31 6.29 -43.00
CA GLY A 270 -0.67 6.11 -41.70
C GLY A 270 0.79 5.62 -41.79
N ARG A 271 1.50 5.85 -42.90
CA ARG A 271 2.91 5.43 -43.06
C ARG A 271 3.88 6.12 -42.10
N ASP A 272 3.45 7.20 -41.47
CA ASP A 272 4.16 7.99 -40.47
C ASP A 272 4.44 7.25 -39.16
N LEU A 273 3.61 6.24 -38.81
CA LEU A 273 3.79 5.46 -37.58
C LEU A 273 4.12 3.98 -37.84
N LYS A 274 4.91 3.41 -36.92
CA LYS A 274 5.18 1.96 -36.87
C LYS A 274 3.90 1.18 -36.53
N ARG A 275 3.92 -0.12 -36.83
CA ARG A 275 2.80 -1.04 -36.56
C ARG A 275 2.35 -1.00 -35.10
N ASP A 276 3.30 -1.05 -34.17
CA ASP A 276 3.02 -1.13 -32.74
C ASP A 276 2.37 0.15 -32.20
N ALA A 277 2.79 1.31 -32.74
CA ALA A 277 2.18 2.59 -32.42
C ALA A 277 0.72 2.65 -32.88
N TRP A 278 0.40 2.18 -34.10
CA TRP A 278 -0.98 2.10 -34.57
C TRP A 278 -1.83 1.10 -33.77
N GLN A 279 -1.26 -0.03 -33.36
CA GLN A 279 -1.94 -0.97 -32.47
C GLN A 279 -2.19 -0.36 -31.09
N ALA A 280 -1.29 0.47 -30.58
CA ALA A 280 -1.48 1.20 -29.32
C ALA A 280 -2.59 2.23 -29.45
N ILE A 281 -2.62 3.01 -30.54
CA ILE A 281 -3.68 3.97 -30.83
C ILE A 281 -5.03 3.28 -30.94
N GLY A 282 -5.12 2.17 -31.68
CA GLY A 282 -6.36 1.40 -31.78
C GLY A 282 -6.87 0.93 -30.41
N ARG A 283 -5.99 0.38 -29.56
CA ARG A 283 -6.35 -0.02 -28.19
C ARG A 283 -6.81 1.17 -27.34
N GLU A 284 -6.15 2.31 -27.47
CA GLU A 284 -6.53 3.54 -26.76
C GLU A 284 -7.89 4.07 -27.22
N LEU A 285 -8.21 4.01 -28.51
CA LEU A 285 -9.53 4.40 -29.02
C LEU A 285 -10.63 3.45 -28.56
N SER A 286 -10.32 2.15 -28.39
CA SER A 286 -11.24 1.19 -27.74
C SER A 286 -11.49 1.58 -26.28
N ARG A 287 -10.41 1.89 -25.55
CA ARG A 287 -10.45 2.33 -24.15
C ARG A 287 -11.27 3.60 -23.96
N LEU A 288 -11.13 4.57 -24.86
CA LEU A 288 -11.92 5.81 -24.87
C LEU A 288 -13.37 5.60 -25.31
N GLY A 289 -13.76 4.38 -25.68
CA GLY A 289 -15.13 4.05 -26.06
C GLY A 289 -15.53 4.54 -27.45
N PHE A 290 -14.57 4.88 -28.33
CA PHE A 290 -14.86 5.30 -29.70
C PHE A 290 -15.01 4.12 -30.66
N ILE A 291 -14.38 2.99 -30.34
CA ILE A 291 -14.55 1.73 -31.06
C ILE A 291 -14.84 0.60 -30.08
N GLU A 292 -15.64 -0.35 -30.51
CA GLU A 292 -16.00 -1.55 -29.76
C GLU A 292 -15.67 -2.81 -30.56
N CYS A 293 -15.47 -3.92 -29.85
CA CYS A 293 -15.39 -5.23 -30.49
C CYS A 293 -16.81 -5.79 -30.61
N ALA A 294 -17.28 -5.99 -31.83
CA ALA A 294 -18.59 -6.59 -32.06
C ALA A 294 -18.63 -8.04 -31.54
N PRO A 295 -19.76 -8.49 -30.94
CA PRO A 295 -19.92 -9.86 -30.49
C PRO A 295 -19.97 -10.83 -31.68
N GLY A 296 -19.18 -11.91 -31.65
CA GLY A 296 -19.12 -12.92 -32.71
C GLY A 296 -17.87 -13.82 -32.65
N ARG A 297 -17.75 -14.78 -33.58
CA ARG A 297 -16.63 -15.75 -33.66
C ARG A 297 -15.26 -15.08 -33.93
N PHE A 298 -15.26 -13.84 -34.41
CA PHE A 298 -14.06 -13.06 -34.69
C PHE A 298 -14.17 -11.67 -34.05
N ALA A 299 -13.10 -11.21 -33.38
CA ALA A 299 -13.06 -9.89 -32.72
C ALA A 299 -12.91 -8.76 -33.76
N THR A 300 -14.03 -8.34 -34.35
CA THR A 300 -14.08 -7.27 -35.36
C THR A 300 -14.37 -5.92 -34.73
N LEU A 301 -13.68 -4.86 -35.19
CA LEU A 301 -13.85 -3.51 -34.68
C LEU A 301 -15.02 -2.78 -35.38
N THR A 302 -15.85 -2.11 -34.58
CA THR A 302 -16.98 -1.28 -35.02
C THR A 302 -16.94 0.09 -34.31
N LEU A 303 -17.44 1.15 -34.97
CA LEU A 303 -17.56 2.48 -34.36
C LEU A 303 -18.79 2.57 -33.45
N THR A 304 -18.57 3.02 -32.21
CA THR A 304 -19.64 3.38 -31.27
C THR A 304 -20.34 4.69 -31.70
N PRO A 305 -21.51 5.02 -31.14
CA PRO A 305 -22.14 6.33 -31.37
C PRO A 305 -21.20 7.50 -31.04
N ALA A 306 -20.44 7.40 -29.95
CA ALA A 306 -19.45 8.39 -29.56
C ALA A 306 -18.31 8.51 -30.58
N GLY A 307 -17.79 7.39 -31.08
CA GLY A 307 -16.75 7.40 -32.11
C GLY A 307 -17.19 8.01 -33.44
N ARG A 308 -18.46 7.80 -33.83
CA ARG A 308 -19.05 8.45 -35.01
C ARG A 308 -19.21 9.95 -34.81
N GLU A 309 -19.64 10.35 -33.63
CA GLU A 309 -19.79 11.78 -33.30
C GLU A 309 -18.46 12.49 -33.38
N VAL A 310 -17.42 11.97 -32.72
CA VAL A 310 -16.10 12.59 -32.73
C VAL A 310 -15.48 12.64 -34.12
N LEU A 311 -15.74 11.64 -34.98
CA LEU A 311 -15.33 11.68 -36.38
C LEU A 311 -16.05 12.78 -37.17
N ARG A 312 -17.31 13.10 -36.85
CA ARG A 312 -18.11 14.15 -37.50
C ARG A 312 -17.76 15.55 -37.00
N SER A 313 -17.72 15.72 -35.67
CA SER A 313 -17.47 16.99 -35.00
C SER A 313 -16.00 17.41 -35.04
N ARG A 314 -15.09 16.48 -35.38
CA ARG A 314 -13.63 16.67 -35.37
C ARG A 314 -13.12 17.15 -34.00
N THR A 315 -13.76 16.70 -32.92
CA THR A 315 -13.37 17.05 -31.55
C THR A 315 -11.90 16.69 -31.31
N PRO A 316 -11.10 17.56 -30.66
CA PRO A 316 -9.73 17.23 -30.28
C PRO A 316 -9.68 15.96 -29.41
N ILE A 317 -8.78 15.03 -29.76
CA ILE A 317 -8.52 13.81 -29.00
C ILE A 317 -7.08 13.82 -28.51
N THR A 318 -6.93 13.84 -27.19
CA THR A 318 -5.64 13.63 -26.54
C THR A 318 -5.35 12.13 -26.43
N LEU A 319 -4.26 11.67 -27.05
CA LEU A 319 -3.81 10.28 -26.95
C LEU A 319 -2.61 10.17 -26.00
N THR A 320 -2.31 8.94 -25.62
CA THR A 320 -1.23 8.62 -24.69
C THR A 320 0.00 8.12 -25.46
N LYS A 321 1.18 8.70 -25.24
CA LYS A 321 2.44 8.15 -25.78
C LYS A 321 2.74 6.82 -25.11
N GLN A 322 3.32 5.87 -25.87
CA GLN A 322 3.85 4.64 -25.28
C GLN A 322 5.02 4.99 -24.37
N ILE A 323 5.01 4.42 -23.16
CA ILE A 323 6.12 4.54 -22.23
C ILE A 323 7.22 3.56 -22.68
N ASP A 324 8.39 4.08 -23.03
CA ASP A 324 9.61 3.28 -23.01
C ASP A 324 9.91 2.93 -21.56
N ILE A 325 10.07 1.64 -21.26
CA ILE A 325 10.37 1.15 -19.90
C ILE A 325 11.82 1.52 -19.57
N ALA A 326 12.07 2.79 -19.29
CA ALA A 326 13.32 3.24 -18.71
C ALA A 326 13.24 3.06 -17.19
N ALA A 327 14.20 2.32 -16.63
CA ALA A 327 14.36 2.19 -15.19
C ALA A 327 14.79 3.54 -14.60
N GLN A 328 13.89 4.23 -13.90
CA GLN A 328 14.22 5.41 -13.12
C GLN A 328 14.60 5.05 -11.68
N LYS A 329 15.50 5.87 -11.10
CA LYS A 329 15.97 5.78 -9.71
C LYS A 329 14.80 5.77 -8.73
N GLU A 330 14.77 4.78 -7.84
CA GLU A 330 13.71 4.61 -6.86
C GLU A 330 13.76 5.73 -5.81
N LYS A 331 12.67 6.49 -5.69
CA LYS A 331 12.43 7.34 -4.51
C LYS A 331 12.14 6.47 -3.28
N PRO A 332 12.50 6.91 -2.06
CA PRO A 332 12.15 6.20 -0.84
C PRO A 332 10.63 6.04 -0.73
N ARG A 333 10.17 4.79 -0.65
CA ARG A 333 8.74 4.43 -0.64
C ARG A 333 8.14 4.69 0.74
N ALA A 334 6.88 5.10 0.80
CA ALA A 334 6.19 5.33 2.07
C ALA A 334 6.22 4.09 2.97
N GLY A 335 6.65 4.27 4.23
CA GLY A 335 6.83 3.19 5.20
C GLY A 335 8.15 2.44 5.12
N ALA A 336 9.05 2.80 4.18
CA ALA A 336 10.41 2.27 4.16
C ALA A 336 11.20 2.74 5.39
N ILE A 337 11.87 1.81 6.06
CA ILE A 337 12.81 2.09 7.14
C ILE A 337 14.20 1.91 6.54
N GLU A 338 14.95 3.01 6.37
CA GLU A 338 16.35 2.93 6.00
C GLU A 338 17.13 2.27 7.13
N CYS A 339 17.86 1.22 6.78
CA CYS A 339 18.68 0.45 7.72
C CYS A 339 19.88 -0.16 6.98
N ASP A 340 20.79 -0.76 7.75
CA ASP A 340 21.89 -1.53 7.16
C ASP A 340 21.36 -2.88 6.68
N GLU A 341 21.27 -3.04 5.36
CA GLU A 341 20.74 -4.24 4.72
C GLU A 341 21.60 -5.49 5.02
N LEU A 342 22.91 -5.35 5.23
CA LEU A 342 23.77 -6.49 5.60
C LEU A 342 23.44 -6.99 7.01
N LEU A 343 23.31 -6.06 7.97
CA LEU A 343 22.91 -6.42 9.32
C LEU A 343 21.47 -6.93 9.36
N PHE A 344 20.55 -6.34 8.60
CA PHE A 344 19.18 -6.83 8.51
C PHE A 344 19.10 -8.29 8.06
N GLU A 345 19.85 -8.68 7.02
CA GLU A 345 19.87 -10.08 6.57
C GLU A 345 20.51 -11.03 7.60
N GLN A 346 21.56 -10.61 8.32
CA GLN A 346 22.11 -11.40 9.43
C GLN A 346 21.10 -11.60 10.56
N LEU A 347 20.39 -10.54 10.96
CA LEU A 347 19.35 -10.61 11.99
C LEU A 347 18.15 -11.44 11.52
N ARG A 348 17.82 -11.41 10.22
CA ARG A 348 16.78 -12.23 9.62
C ARG A 348 17.14 -13.72 9.66
N ALA A 349 18.39 -14.06 9.35
CA ALA A 349 18.90 -15.43 9.46
C ALA A 349 18.90 -15.92 10.92
N LEU A 350 19.34 -15.09 11.87
CA LEU A 350 19.29 -15.39 13.30
C LEU A 350 17.85 -15.62 13.78
N ARG A 351 16.92 -14.75 13.37
CA ARG A 351 15.49 -14.89 13.67
C ARG A 351 14.94 -16.21 13.16
N ARG A 352 15.28 -16.60 11.92
CA ARG A 352 14.84 -17.88 11.34
C ARG A 352 15.33 -19.05 12.19
N LYS A 353 16.62 -19.08 12.53
CA LYS A 353 17.20 -20.13 13.39
C LYS A 353 16.45 -20.28 14.72
N LEU A 354 16.18 -19.17 15.41
CA LEU A 354 15.46 -19.17 16.69
C LEU A 354 13.98 -19.56 16.54
N ALA A 355 13.38 -19.27 15.39
CA ALA A 355 12.01 -19.63 15.08
C ALA A 355 11.88 -21.14 14.83
N ASP A 356 12.84 -21.71 14.09
CA ASP A 356 12.94 -23.14 13.82
C ASP A 356 13.17 -23.94 15.12
N GLU A 357 14.04 -23.46 16.01
CA GLU A 357 14.29 -24.05 17.34
C GLU A 357 13.03 -24.09 18.23
N ARG A 358 12.08 -23.16 18.02
CA ARG A 358 10.83 -23.06 18.78
C ARG A 358 9.60 -23.57 18.01
N ASP A 359 9.78 -24.08 16.79
CA ASP A 359 8.72 -24.52 15.86
C ASP A 359 7.61 -23.46 15.64
N VAL A 360 7.97 -22.18 15.59
CA VAL A 360 7.04 -21.06 15.35
C VAL A 360 7.40 -20.27 14.10
N PRO A 361 6.45 -19.57 13.44
CA PRO A 361 6.79 -18.68 12.33
C PRO A 361 7.74 -17.55 12.73
N ALA A 362 8.69 -17.21 11.86
CA ALA A 362 9.75 -16.23 12.16
C ALA A 362 9.24 -14.87 12.67
N TYR A 363 8.15 -14.36 12.08
CA TYR A 363 7.57 -13.07 12.47
C TYR A 363 7.04 -13.03 13.93
N VAL A 364 6.80 -14.19 14.56
CA VAL A 364 6.38 -14.29 15.96
C VAL A 364 7.53 -13.88 16.90
N ILE A 365 8.77 -14.26 16.56
CA ILE A 365 9.98 -13.87 17.29
C ILE A 365 10.14 -12.35 17.22
N PHE A 366 10.30 -11.80 16.01
CA PHE A 366 10.30 -10.35 15.75
C PHE A 366 9.73 -10.06 14.37
N SER A 367 8.98 -8.96 14.22
CA SER A 367 8.53 -8.49 12.92
C SER A 367 9.70 -7.93 12.11
N ASP A 368 9.55 -7.84 10.78
CA ASP A 368 10.56 -7.21 9.92
C ASP A 368 10.79 -5.74 10.31
N VAL A 369 9.75 -5.05 10.80
CA VAL A 369 9.86 -3.68 11.35
C VAL A 369 10.84 -3.65 12.52
N SER A 370 10.70 -4.55 13.50
CA SER A 370 11.62 -4.62 14.63
C SER A 370 13.05 -4.89 14.19
N LEU A 371 13.26 -5.79 13.22
CA LEU A 371 14.60 -6.09 12.70
C LEU A 371 15.23 -4.90 11.96
N ARG A 372 14.46 -4.19 11.14
CA ARG A 372 14.95 -2.98 10.45
C ARG A 372 15.30 -1.88 11.45
N GLU A 373 14.50 -1.70 12.49
CA GLU A 373 14.81 -0.77 13.58
C GLU A 373 16.07 -1.16 14.36
N MET A 374 16.32 -2.46 14.58
CA MET A 374 17.58 -2.94 15.18
C MET A 374 18.77 -2.65 14.25
N ALA A 375 18.61 -2.90 12.95
CA ALA A 375 19.67 -2.66 11.95
C ALA A 375 19.92 -1.17 11.69
N ARG A 376 18.95 -0.29 11.99
CA ARG A 376 19.10 1.17 11.93
C ARG A 376 19.81 1.73 13.17
N ASN A 377 19.39 1.29 14.37
CA ASN A 377 19.83 1.89 15.63
C ASN A 377 21.03 1.17 16.29
N TYR A 378 21.40 -0.02 15.82
CA TYR A 378 22.50 -0.83 16.35
C TYR A 378 22.51 -0.96 17.89
N PRO A 379 21.43 -1.43 18.53
CA PRO A 379 21.37 -1.52 19.99
C PRO A 379 22.48 -2.45 20.51
N THR A 380 23.27 -1.97 21.47
CA THR A 380 24.36 -2.73 22.10
C THR A 380 24.11 -3.04 23.57
N THR A 381 23.11 -2.39 24.17
CA THR A 381 22.68 -2.60 25.56
C THR A 381 21.23 -3.08 25.65
N ALA A 382 20.87 -3.74 26.75
CA ALA A 382 19.49 -4.17 26.99
C ALA A 382 18.51 -2.99 27.06
N ARG A 383 18.95 -1.83 27.55
CA ARG A 383 18.14 -0.60 27.62
C ARG A 383 17.82 -0.06 26.22
N GLU A 384 18.79 -0.06 25.32
CA GLU A 384 18.59 0.33 23.91
C GLU A 384 17.70 -0.68 23.20
N PHE A 385 17.93 -1.97 23.40
CA PHE A 385 17.13 -3.03 22.79
C PHE A 385 15.65 -2.93 23.17
N ARG A 386 15.35 -2.60 24.43
CA ARG A 386 13.97 -2.39 24.92
C ARG A 386 13.27 -1.20 24.24
N ARG A 387 13.99 -0.21 23.72
CA ARG A 387 13.40 0.95 23.03
C ARG A 387 12.93 0.59 21.61
N ILE A 388 13.38 -0.53 21.06
CA ILE A 388 12.97 -0.97 19.73
C ILE A 388 11.49 -1.38 19.75
N PRO A 389 10.66 -0.88 18.81
CA PRO A 389 9.27 -1.28 18.70
C PRO A 389 9.11 -2.80 18.57
N GLY A 390 8.20 -3.38 19.36
CA GLY A 390 7.96 -4.83 19.36
C GLY A 390 8.80 -5.63 20.36
N VAL A 391 9.76 -5.00 21.06
CA VAL A 391 10.52 -5.63 22.15
C VAL A 391 9.80 -5.42 23.50
N GLY A 392 8.91 -6.36 23.86
CA GLY A 392 8.30 -6.41 25.19
C GLY A 392 9.21 -7.05 26.26
N GLU A 393 8.81 -7.00 27.53
CA GLU A 393 9.56 -7.56 28.66
C GLU A 393 9.92 -9.04 28.47
N GLN A 394 8.98 -9.86 27.99
CA GLN A 394 9.23 -11.28 27.73
C GLN A 394 10.27 -11.49 26.63
N LYS A 395 10.14 -10.75 25.52
CA LYS A 395 11.07 -10.85 24.38
C LYS A 395 12.46 -10.33 24.73
N LEU A 396 12.55 -9.33 25.61
CA LEU A 396 13.82 -8.83 26.15
C LEU A 396 14.54 -9.93 26.93
N LYS A 397 13.83 -10.67 27.80
CA LYS A 397 14.43 -11.77 28.58
C LYS A 397 14.88 -12.92 27.68
N ASP A 398 14.02 -13.33 26.74
CA ASP A 398 14.24 -14.52 25.92
C ASP A 398 15.28 -14.29 24.80
N PHE A 399 15.29 -13.10 24.18
CA PHE A 399 16.00 -12.87 22.92
C PHE A 399 17.07 -11.76 22.96
N ALA A 400 17.20 -10.98 24.04
CA ALA A 400 18.19 -9.89 24.04
C ALA A 400 19.63 -10.39 23.87
N ARG A 401 20.02 -11.47 24.56
CA ARG A 401 21.38 -12.02 24.49
C ARG A 401 21.80 -12.39 23.06
N PRO A 402 21.08 -13.26 22.32
CA PRO A 402 21.49 -13.66 20.98
C PRO A 402 21.54 -12.49 20.01
N PHE A 403 20.54 -11.60 20.02
CA PHE A 403 20.50 -10.45 19.09
C PHE A 403 21.58 -9.41 19.39
N LEU A 404 21.80 -9.06 20.66
CA LEU A 404 22.87 -8.12 21.04
C LEU A 404 24.26 -8.67 20.72
N SER A 405 24.45 -9.98 20.86
CA SER A 405 25.71 -10.64 20.51
C SER A 405 26.00 -10.51 19.01
N GLU A 406 25.00 -10.77 18.16
CA GLU A 406 25.17 -10.68 16.71
C GLU A 406 25.45 -9.23 16.25
N ILE A 407 24.73 -8.26 16.82
CA ILE A 407 24.93 -6.83 16.51
C ILE A 407 26.34 -6.37 16.93
N LYS A 408 26.82 -6.80 18.11
CA LYS A 408 28.19 -6.48 18.56
C LYS A 408 29.24 -7.09 17.65
N LYS A 409 29.04 -8.33 17.21
CA LYS A 409 29.92 -9.01 16.27
C LYS A 409 29.97 -8.28 14.92
N TYR A 410 28.82 -7.83 14.41
CA TYR A 410 28.75 -7.04 13.19
C TYR A 410 29.52 -5.71 13.30
N LEU A 411 29.32 -4.99 14.41
CA LEU A 411 30.01 -3.72 14.68
C LEU A 411 31.52 -3.85 14.88
N ALA A 412 32.01 -5.04 15.24
CA ALA A 412 33.45 -5.29 15.34
C ALA A 412 34.13 -5.36 13.96
N THR A 413 33.37 -5.67 12.90
CA THR A 413 33.89 -5.80 11.53
C THR A 413 33.44 -4.69 10.58
N ASN A 414 32.35 -3.98 10.91
CA ASN A 414 31.75 -2.97 10.05
C ASN A 414 31.49 -1.66 10.82
N PRO A 415 31.84 -0.49 10.26
CA PRO A 415 31.54 0.80 10.88
C PRO A 415 30.03 1.08 10.87
N ARG A 416 29.56 1.85 11.86
CA ARG A 416 28.16 2.29 11.93
C ARG A 416 27.82 3.16 10.74
N ARG A 417 26.71 2.85 10.06
CA ARG A 417 26.10 3.75 9.08
C ARG A 417 25.20 4.76 9.77
N THR A 418 25.29 6.03 9.40
CA THR A 418 24.38 7.09 9.82
C THR A 418 23.25 7.21 8.80
N PHE A 419 22.00 7.15 9.28
CA PHE A 419 20.81 7.32 8.45
C PHE A 419 20.20 8.70 8.71
N SER A 420 19.69 9.35 7.67
CA SER A 420 18.98 10.64 7.83
C SER A 420 17.65 10.42 8.57
N ASP A 421 17.30 11.33 9.47
CA ASP A 421 15.98 11.35 10.14
C ASP A 421 14.82 11.70 9.19
N ASP A 422 15.11 12.02 7.93
CA ASP A 422 14.14 12.40 6.90
C ASP A 422 13.32 11.24 6.32
N SER A 423 13.74 9.99 6.54
CA SER A 423 12.91 8.83 6.19
C SER A 423 11.71 8.79 7.14
N GLY A 424 10.59 9.38 6.71
CA GLY A 424 9.37 9.57 7.47
C GLY A 424 9.04 8.37 8.34
N SER A 425 9.44 8.45 9.62
CA SER A 425 9.07 7.49 10.63
C SER A 425 7.56 7.30 10.55
N LEU A 426 7.14 6.05 10.38
CA LEU A 426 5.72 5.62 10.48
C LEU A 426 5.08 6.04 11.81
N PHE A 427 5.89 6.52 12.74
CA PHE A 427 5.49 7.26 13.91
C PHE A 427 6.23 8.60 13.91
N ARG A 428 5.73 9.56 13.13
CA ARG A 428 5.78 10.96 13.57
C ARG A 428 5.37 10.89 15.03
N GLN A 429 6.31 11.14 15.96
CA GLN A 429 6.00 11.25 17.38
C GLN A 429 4.70 12.03 17.42
N ARG A 430 3.61 11.41 17.87
CA ARG A 430 2.30 12.06 17.93
C ARG A 430 2.61 13.40 18.58
N ARG A 431 2.57 14.50 17.81
CA ARG A 431 2.47 15.82 18.42
C ARG A 431 1.19 15.66 19.21
N ALA A 432 1.34 15.58 20.53
CA ALA A 432 0.24 15.27 21.41
C ALA A 432 -0.79 16.37 21.14
N HIS A 433 -1.88 15.99 20.46
CA HIS A 433 -3.01 16.86 20.25
C HIS A 433 -3.95 16.53 21.40
N LEU A 434 -4.26 17.56 22.19
CA LEU A 434 -5.32 17.47 23.18
C LEU A 434 -6.59 16.98 22.49
N ASN A 435 -7.25 15.99 23.07
CA ASN A 435 -8.60 15.62 22.66
C ASN A 435 -9.60 16.74 23.03
N ASP A 436 -10.81 16.71 22.48
CA ASP A 436 -11.80 17.77 22.67
C ASP A 436 -12.14 18.03 24.15
N SER A 437 -12.11 16.97 24.97
CA SER A 437 -12.33 17.07 26.41
C SER A 437 -11.18 17.77 27.13
N GLU A 438 -9.93 17.46 26.77
CA GLU A 438 -8.74 18.11 27.33
C GLU A 438 -8.62 19.57 26.88
N ALA A 439 -8.94 19.85 25.62
CA ALA A 439 -9.00 21.20 25.08
C ALA A 439 -10.06 22.05 25.79
N GLU A 440 -11.22 21.46 26.13
CA GLU A 440 -12.26 22.15 26.89
C GLU A 440 -11.87 22.41 28.35
N THR A 441 -11.18 21.47 29.02
CA THR A 441 -10.60 21.74 30.36
C THR A 441 -9.61 22.90 30.27
N LEU A 442 -8.73 22.89 29.26
CA LEU A 442 -7.73 23.93 29.07
C LEU A 442 -8.37 25.31 28.84
N ARG A 443 -9.41 25.39 27.98
CA ARG A 443 -10.13 26.65 27.71
C ARG A 443 -10.73 27.25 28.97
N ARG A 444 -11.37 26.45 29.82
CA ARG A 444 -11.95 26.91 31.09
C ARG A 444 -10.90 27.33 32.10
N PHE A 445 -9.81 26.57 32.19
CA PHE A 445 -8.68 26.92 33.06
C PHE A 445 -8.02 28.25 32.65
N GLN A 446 -7.84 28.46 31.34
CA GLN A 446 -7.32 29.72 30.78
C GLN A 446 -8.27 30.92 31.00
N ARG A 447 -9.58 30.69 31.17
CA ARG A 447 -10.56 31.73 31.51
C ARG A 447 -10.57 32.16 32.98
N GLY A 448 -9.75 31.53 33.82
CA GLY A 448 -9.67 31.88 35.25
C GLY A 448 -10.35 30.90 36.20
N GLU A 449 -11.10 29.92 35.70
CA GLU A 449 -11.78 28.91 36.53
C GLU A 449 -10.75 28.04 37.30
N SER A 450 -11.04 27.74 38.56
CA SER A 450 -10.27 26.82 39.40
C SER A 450 -10.55 25.36 39.04
N VAL A 451 -9.67 24.44 39.46
CA VAL A 451 -9.85 22.99 39.21
C VAL A 451 -11.18 22.48 39.78
N ASP A 452 -11.60 22.98 40.94
CA ASP A 452 -12.85 22.60 41.62
C ASP A 452 -14.10 23.12 40.89
N GLU A 453 -14.02 24.30 40.28
CA GLU A 453 -15.10 24.86 39.45
C GLU A 453 -15.24 24.09 38.13
N ILE A 454 -14.11 23.75 37.49
CA ILE A 454 -14.11 22.98 36.24
C ILE A 454 -14.62 21.56 36.49
N ALA A 455 -14.21 20.93 37.59
CA ALA A 455 -14.68 19.60 37.99
C ALA A 455 -16.21 19.58 38.17
N ARG A 456 -16.77 20.55 38.92
CA ARG A 456 -18.22 20.68 39.14
C ARG A 456 -18.98 21.00 37.85
N ALA A 457 -18.51 21.95 37.06
CA ALA A 457 -19.18 22.38 35.84
C ALA A 457 -19.19 21.30 34.75
N ARG A 458 -18.21 20.39 34.76
CA ARG A 458 -18.07 19.32 33.76
C ARG A 458 -18.46 17.93 34.26
N GLY A 459 -18.83 17.79 35.53
CA GLY A 459 -19.18 16.50 36.14
C GLY A 459 -18.02 15.50 36.22
N PHE A 460 -16.77 15.99 36.35
CA PHE A 460 -15.59 15.14 36.45
C PHE A 460 -14.98 15.15 37.84
N VAL A 461 -14.33 14.05 38.22
CA VAL A 461 -13.52 13.97 39.44
C VAL A 461 -12.22 14.75 39.27
N HIS A 462 -11.67 15.32 40.34
CA HIS A 462 -10.47 16.19 40.30
C HIS A 462 -9.28 15.51 39.62
N SER A 463 -9.09 14.21 39.85
CA SER A 463 -8.02 13.40 39.22
C SER A 463 -8.07 13.42 37.69
N THR A 464 -9.27 13.46 37.10
CA THR A 464 -9.48 13.55 35.65
C THR A 464 -9.13 14.93 35.12
N ILE A 465 -9.50 15.99 35.84
CA ILE A 465 -9.15 17.38 35.47
C ILE A 465 -7.64 17.60 35.55
N TYR A 466 -6.97 17.13 36.61
CA TYR A 466 -5.51 17.13 36.70
C TYR A 466 -4.85 16.29 35.59
N GLY A 467 -5.48 15.19 35.19
CA GLY A 467 -5.07 14.40 34.02
C GLY A 467 -5.10 15.21 32.72
N HIS A 468 -6.19 15.95 32.47
CA HIS A 468 -6.34 16.80 31.29
C HIS A 468 -5.34 17.97 31.26
N LEU A 469 -5.12 18.62 32.42
CA LEU A 469 -4.15 19.71 32.54
C LEU A 469 -2.70 19.21 32.38
N ALA A 470 -2.37 18.01 32.88
CA ALA A 470 -1.07 17.38 32.65
C ALA A 470 -0.82 17.12 31.15
N ALA A 471 -1.82 16.58 30.44
CA ALA A 471 -1.75 16.41 28.99
C ALA A 471 -1.53 17.76 28.28
N ALA A 472 -2.19 18.83 28.70
CA ALA A 472 -2.01 20.17 28.12
C ALA A 472 -0.60 20.74 28.33
N ILE A 473 0.04 20.45 29.48
CA ILE A 473 1.43 20.83 29.78
C ILE A 473 2.41 20.04 28.91
N GLU A 474 2.19 18.74 28.76
CA GLU A 474 2.99 17.86 27.89
C GLU A 474 2.89 18.29 26.41
N CYS A 475 1.72 18.80 26.00
CA CYS A 475 1.49 19.36 24.66
C CYS A 475 2.00 20.80 24.48
N SER A 476 2.67 21.38 25.49
CA SER A 476 3.12 22.79 25.52
C SER A 476 2.02 23.84 25.33
N LYS A 477 0.76 23.50 25.60
CA LYS A 477 -0.39 24.41 25.51
C LYS A 477 -0.72 25.10 26.84
N LEU A 478 -0.09 24.67 27.94
CA LEU A 478 -0.18 25.29 29.26
C LEU A 478 1.24 25.50 29.84
N ALA A 479 1.57 26.75 30.19
CA ALA A 479 2.91 27.14 30.67
C ALA A 479 2.91 27.80 32.06
N GLU A 480 1.74 28.13 32.60
CA GLU A 480 1.58 28.83 33.89
C GLU A 480 1.85 27.88 35.07
N ARG A 481 3.10 27.88 35.55
CA ARG A 481 3.54 27.03 36.66
C ARG A 481 3.17 27.62 38.04
N THR A 482 3.13 28.94 38.13
CA THR A 482 2.85 29.73 39.35
C THR A 482 1.41 29.59 39.86
N ARG A 483 0.50 29.09 39.02
CA ARG A 483 -0.90 28.87 39.38
C ARG A 483 -1.15 27.53 40.09
N PHE A 484 -0.15 26.63 40.09
CA PHE A 484 -0.25 25.30 40.68
C PHE A 484 0.59 25.13 41.95
N PHE A 485 1.69 25.88 42.11
CA PHE A 485 2.62 25.70 43.21
C PHE A 485 3.09 27.05 43.78
N THR A 486 3.19 27.15 45.10
CA THR A 486 3.98 28.22 45.74
C THR A 486 5.47 27.86 45.73
N PRO A 487 6.40 28.85 45.81
CA PRO A 487 7.84 28.58 45.79
C PRO A 487 8.32 27.62 46.90
N THR A 488 7.64 27.59 48.04
CA THR A 488 7.91 26.68 49.16
C THR A 488 7.45 25.25 48.84
N GLN A 489 6.25 25.09 48.27
CA GLN A 489 5.72 23.77 47.86
C GLN A 489 6.56 23.14 46.74
N GLU A 490 7.03 23.96 45.79
CA GLU A 490 7.85 23.48 44.68
C GLU A 490 9.18 22.87 45.17
N LYS A 491 9.82 23.51 46.16
CA LYS A 491 11.06 23.00 46.77
C LYS A 491 10.84 21.69 47.53
N GLU A 492 9.76 21.57 48.29
CA GLU A 492 9.40 20.34 49.02
C GLU A 492 9.13 19.17 48.05
N ILE A 493 8.30 19.39 47.02
CA ILE A 493 7.97 18.36 46.03
C ILE A 493 9.21 17.98 45.20
N ALA A 494 10.04 18.94 44.80
CA ALA A 494 11.28 18.68 44.09
C ALA A 494 12.31 17.87 44.90
N ALA A 495 12.34 18.04 46.23
CA ALA A 495 13.18 17.24 47.12
C ALA A 495 12.68 15.79 47.18
N ALA A 496 11.37 15.57 47.32
CA ALA A 496 10.79 14.22 47.34
C ALA A 496 10.99 13.46 46.02
N PHE A 497 10.82 14.11 44.86
CA PHE A 497 11.10 13.50 43.56
C PHE A 497 12.57 13.15 43.32
N ARG A 498 13.52 13.77 44.06
CA ARG A 498 14.95 13.42 43.99
C ARG A 498 15.30 12.18 44.81
N GLN A 499 14.50 11.85 45.83
CA GLN A 499 14.73 10.71 46.72
C GLN A 499 14.11 9.40 46.20
N VAL A 500 13.16 9.48 45.25
CA VAL A 500 12.51 8.29 44.66
C VAL A 500 13.17 7.91 43.32
N SER A 501 13.88 6.78 43.30
CA SER A 501 14.57 6.26 42.10
C SER A 501 13.63 5.85 40.96
N ASP A 502 12.43 5.39 41.29
CA ASP A 502 11.49 4.78 40.33
C ASP A 502 10.44 5.78 39.77
N GLY A 503 10.38 7.00 40.32
CA GLY A 503 9.49 8.07 39.86
C GLY A 503 7.97 7.80 39.97
N LYS A 504 7.55 6.77 40.72
CA LYS A 504 6.15 6.44 40.97
C LYS A 504 5.51 7.47 41.90
N LEU A 505 4.33 7.98 41.53
CA LEU A 505 3.63 9.04 42.27
C LEU A 505 3.15 8.59 43.66
N VAL A 506 2.88 7.30 43.85
CA VAL A 506 2.45 6.72 45.13
C VAL A 506 3.58 6.81 46.17
N ASP A 507 4.80 6.47 45.77
CA ASP A 507 5.98 6.49 46.65
C ASP A 507 6.39 7.93 47.01
N VAL A 508 6.24 8.87 46.05
CA VAL A 508 6.46 10.31 46.30
C VAL A 508 5.39 10.88 47.23
N SER A 509 4.12 10.48 47.09
CA SER A 509 3.03 10.89 47.98
C SER A 509 3.25 10.38 49.41
N ALA A 510 3.71 9.14 49.56
CA ALA A 510 4.03 8.54 50.85
C ALA A 510 5.16 9.28 51.58
N LEU A 511 6.22 9.67 50.88
CA LEU A 511 7.33 10.47 51.44
C LEU A 511 6.91 11.89 51.87
N LEU A 512 5.91 12.46 51.21
CA LEU A 512 5.34 13.76 51.56
C LEU A 512 4.22 13.65 52.61
N GLY A 513 4.00 12.46 53.20
CA GLY A 513 2.98 12.23 54.23
C GLY A 513 1.55 12.43 53.74
N ASN A 514 1.29 12.23 52.44
CA ASN A 514 -0.01 12.50 51.78
C ASN A 514 -0.50 13.96 51.94
N LYS A 515 0.42 14.90 52.17
CA LYS A 515 0.14 16.34 52.31
C LYS A 515 -0.38 17.00 51.02
N TYR A 516 -0.17 16.36 49.86
CA TYR A 516 -0.52 16.90 48.54
C TYR A 516 -1.38 15.92 47.73
N ASP A 517 -2.32 16.44 46.95
CA ASP A 517 -3.13 15.67 46.01
C ASP A 517 -2.23 15.03 44.93
N VAL A 518 -2.48 13.75 44.61
CA VAL A 518 -1.72 12.98 43.62
C VAL A 518 -1.79 13.61 42.22
N GLY A 519 -2.90 14.28 41.90
CA GLY A 519 -3.07 15.08 40.69
C GLY A 519 -2.12 16.27 40.63
N LEU A 520 -1.85 16.93 41.75
CA LEU A 520 -0.88 18.04 41.83
C LEU A 520 0.56 17.52 41.60
N LEU A 521 0.91 16.36 42.16
CA LEU A 521 2.19 15.69 41.91
C LEU A 521 2.36 15.28 40.43
N ARG A 522 1.26 14.89 39.77
CA ARG A 522 1.24 14.58 38.34
C ARG A 522 1.53 15.82 37.47
N ILE A 523 0.98 16.98 37.83
CA ILE A 523 1.26 18.27 37.18
C ILE A 523 2.74 18.66 37.34
N PHE A 524 3.30 18.50 38.55
CA PHE A 524 4.71 18.80 38.81
C PHE A 524 5.63 17.95 37.91
N ARG A 525 5.32 16.65 37.79
CA ARG A 525 6.06 15.72 36.92
C ARG A 525 5.95 16.10 35.44
N ALA A 526 4.79 16.54 34.97
CA ALA A 526 4.60 16.99 33.58
C ALA A 526 5.47 18.21 33.25
N PHE A 527 5.55 19.20 34.16
CA PHE A 527 6.46 20.33 34.00
C PHE A 527 7.94 19.92 34.05
N ALA A 528 8.31 19.00 34.95
CA ALA A 528 9.68 18.52 35.08
C ALA A 528 10.17 17.76 33.84
N ALA A 529 9.29 16.97 33.20
CA ALA A 529 9.57 16.26 31.95
C ALA A 529 9.85 17.24 30.79
N ARG A 530 9.12 18.37 30.74
CA ARG A 530 9.33 19.43 29.75
C ARG A 530 10.71 20.11 29.90
N THR A 531 11.13 20.44 31.12
CA THR A 531 12.47 21.01 31.37
C THR A 531 13.60 20.07 31.00
N ARG A 532 13.44 18.75 31.18
CA ARG A 532 14.44 17.75 30.75
C ARG A 532 14.48 17.56 29.24
N GLY A 533 13.34 17.68 28.55
CA GLY A 533 13.28 17.64 27.08
C GLY A 533 13.90 18.86 26.40
N ALA A 534 13.78 20.04 27.00
CA ALA A 534 14.40 21.27 26.50
C ALA A 534 15.94 21.28 26.65
N ALA A 535 16.49 20.64 27.70
CA ALA A 535 17.93 20.56 27.92
C ALA A 535 18.69 19.64 26.95
N VAL A 536 17.98 18.73 26.26
CA VAL A 536 18.58 17.80 25.27
C VAL A 536 18.59 18.39 23.85
N SER A 537 17.98 19.56 23.64
CA SER A 537 17.77 20.17 22.32
C SER A 537 18.58 21.45 22.05
N GLN A 538 19.54 21.82 22.91
CA GLN A 538 20.51 22.88 22.61
C GLN A 538 21.87 22.28 22.20
N PRO A 539 22.41 22.62 21.00
CA PRO A 539 23.80 22.28 20.68
C PRO A 539 24.75 23.10 21.59
N PRO A 540 25.97 22.60 21.89
CA PRO A 540 26.92 23.33 22.71
C PRO A 540 27.26 24.65 22.00
N GLN A 541 26.91 25.77 22.62
CA GLN A 541 27.42 27.07 22.20
C GLN A 541 28.89 27.15 22.58
N SER A 542 29.72 27.38 21.57
CA SER A 542 31.14 27.70 21.68
C SER A 542 31.35 29.00 22.44
N ALA A 543 32.07 28.93 23.56
CA ALA A 543 32.94 29.97 24.07
C ALA A 543 34.10 29.30 24.81
#